data_AF-A0A1M6Z7H9-F1
#
_entry.id   AF-A0A1M6Z7H9-F1
#
_cell.length_a   1.000
_cell.length_b   1.000
_cell.length_c   1.000
_cell.angle_alpha   90.00
_cell.angle_beta   90.00
_cell.angle_gamma   90.00
#
_symmetry.space_group_name_H-M   'P 1'
#
loop_
_entity.id
_entity.type
_entity.pdbx_description
1 polymer ?
#
loop_
_entity_poly.entity_id
_entity_poly.type
_entity_poly.pdbx_seq_one_letter_code
_entity_poly.pdbx_strand_id
1 'polypeptide(L)'
;MKSSLEVPAFNDMMCELFQAMKELGGSGTIREIDDKTIEILKLTPEVQEIMHSNSSKTEIEYRLAWTRTYMKKVGILENSSRGVWSLTTSGRELQKINPDEIVRKVREMTFLKTKDIQSINFEDNDLENDGVDTPDEIQSWREKLKNILLNLKPDAFERLTQRLLRESGFTQVKVTGKTGDGGIDGMGIVKLNGIISFHMLFQCKRYTGSVSAGEIRDFRGAMQGRADKGLFITTGKFSAPAIEEANRAGAAPIDLIDGDELVEKLKELQLGVAPVNDYIIDEAWFLSI
;
A
#
# COMPACT_ATOMS: atom_id res chain seq x y z
N MET A 1 32.38 -1.72 23.38
CA MET A 1 32.02 -0.49 22.66
C MET A 1 31.03 -0.88 21.58
N LYS A 2 29.74 -0.60 21.76
CA LYS A 2 28.74 -0.75 20.69
C LYS A 2 28.91 0.43 19.72
N SER A 3 28.76 0.15 18.44
CA SER A 3 28.88 1.07 17.31
C SER A 3 28.07 2.36 17.54
N SER A 4 28.65 3.50 17.15
CA SER A 4 28.28 4.84 17.59
C SER A 4 27.20 5.55 16.75
N LEU A 5 26.41 4.86 15.92
CA LEU A 5 25.39 5.47 15.04
C LEU A 5 24.27 4.47 14.66
N GLU A 6 23.78 3.66 15.61
CA GLU A 6 22.75 2.66 15.32
C GLU A 6 21.42 3.02 15.99
N VAL A 7 20.36 3.15 15.19
CA VAL A 7 18.99 3.32 15.71
C VAL A 7 18.60 2.03 16.44
N PRO A 8 17.99 2.09 17.64
CA PRO A 8 17.51 0.88 18.34
C PRO A 8 16.47 0.12 17.52
N ALA A 9 16.39 -1.21 17.68
CA ALA A 9 15.35 -1.99 17.00
C ALA A 9 13.96 -1.68 17.58
N PHE A 10 12.90 -1.96 16.82
CA PHE A 10 11.52 -1.61 17.23
C PHE A 10 11.10 -2.27 18.56
N ASN A 11 11.57 -3.49 18.82
CA ASN A 11 11.34 -4.25 20.05
C ASN A 11 12.13 -3.67 21.23
N ASP A 12 13.34 -3.17 20.98
CA ASP A 12 14.17 -2.52 22.00
C ASP A 12 13.55 -1.23 22.52
N MET A 13 12.68 -0.57 21.74
CA MET A 13 12.01 0.68 22.12
C MET A 13 10.64 0.48 22.80
N MET A 14 10.14 -0.76 22.91
CA MET A 14 8.79 -1.01 23.42
C MET A 14 8.62 -0.53 24.87
N CYS A 15 9.62 -0.77 25.73
CA CYS A 15 9.56 -0.41 27.14
C CYS A 15 9.52 1.12 27.33
N GLU A 16 10.35 1.84 26.59
CA GLU A 16 10.46 3.29 26.63
C GLU A 16 9.21 3.94 26.03
N LEU A 17 8.66 3.40 24.94
CA LEU A 17 7.38 3.85 24.40
C LEU A 17 6.25 3.63 25.41
N PHE A 18 6.22 2.48 26.10
CA PHE A 18 5.24 2.22 27.14
C PHE A 18 5.38 3.19 28.32
N GLN A 19 6.61 3.52 28.73
CA GLN A 19 6.87 4.54 29.74
C GLN A 19 6.41 5.93 29.27
N ALA A 20 6.73 6.33 28.04
CA ALA A 20 6.28 7.59 27.44
C ALA A 20 4.75 7.71 27.48
N MET A 21 4.04 6.65 27.10
CA MET A 21 2.58 6.60 27.15
C MET A 21 2.04 6.80 28.57
N LYS A 22 2.70 6.25 29.60
CA LYS A 22 2.29 6.43 31.01
C LYS A 22 2.57 7.87 31.48
N GLU A 23 3.72 8.44 31.13
CA GLU A 23 4.08 9.82 31.48
C GLU A 23 3.18 10.87 30.80
N LEU A 24 2.69 10.58 29.59
CA LEU A 24 1.71 11.41 28.86
C LEU A 24 0.26 11.25 29.38
N GLY A 25 0.02 10.48 30.44
CA GLY A 25 -1.31 10.28 30.99
C GLY A 25 -2.16 9.22 30.27
N GLY A 26 -1.52 8.37 29.45
CA GLY A 26 -2.14 7.22 28.79
C GLY A 26 -2.65 7.47 27.38
N SER A 27 -2.43 8.65 26.81
CA SER A 27 -2.74 8.98 25.42
C SER A 27 -1.85 10.10 24.89
N GLY A 28 -1.61 10.12 23.58
CA GLY A 28 -0.90 11.20 22.92
C GLY A 28 -1.03 11.14 21.40
N THR A 29 -0.69 12.24 20.75
CA THR A 29 -0.45 12.25 19.30
C THR A 29 0.81 11.45 18.97
N ILE A 30 0.95 10.97 17.73
CA ILE A 30 2.16 10.26 17.27
C ILE A 30 3.42 11.06 17.62
N ARG A 31 3.42 12.37 17.34
CA ARG A 31 4.55 13.26 17.62
C ARG A 31 4.87 13.36 19.11
N GLU A 32 3.88 13.58 19.98
CA GLU A 32 4.11 13.63 21.43
C GLU A 32 4.69 12.32 21.97
N ILE A 33 4.20 11.19 21.46
CA ILE A 33 4.67 9.86 21.85
C ILE A 33 6.10 9.63 21.37
N ASP A 34 6.39 9.94 20.10
CA ASP A 34 7.72 9.79 19.51
C ASP A 34 8.75 10.67 20.21
N ASP A 35 8.47 11.96 20.35
CA ASP A 35 9.34 12.93 21.02
C ASP A 35 9.64 12.48 22.46
N LYS A 36 8.61 12.04 23.20
CA LYS A 36 8.79 11.57 24.58
C LYS A 36 9.54 10.25 24.68
N THR A 37 9.33 9.34 23.74
CA THR A 37 10.06 8.06 23.68
C THR A 37 11.54 8.31 23.39
N ILE A 38 11.83 9.21 22.46
CA ILE A 38 13.20 9.65 22.11
C ILE A 38 13.89 10.30 23.31
N GLU A 39 13.18 11.16 24.06
CA GLU A 39 13.68 11.77 25.29
C GLU A 39 14.11 10.71 26.32
N ILE A 40 13.27 9.69 26.55
CA ILE A 40 13.54 8.60 27.50
C ILE A 40 14.72 7.73 27.04
N LEU A 41 14.79 7.42 25.74
CA LEU A 41 15.90 6.68 25.12
C LEU A 41 17.21 7.47 25.09
N LYS A 42 17.15 8.81 25.28
CA LYS A 42 18.30 9.73 25.24
C LYS A 42 19.08 9.65 23.93
N LEU A 43 18.37 9.56 22.81
CA LEU A 43 18.99 9.46 21.48
C LEU A 43 19.53 10.80 21.03
N THR A 44 20.72 10.78 20.43
CA THR A 44 21.37 12.00 19.95
C THR A 44 20.69 12.50 18.66
N PRO A 45 20.81 13.81 18.34
CA PRO A 45 20.22 14.37 17.12
C PRO A 45 20.70 13.63 15.85
N GLU A 46 21.96 13.20 15.80
CA GLU A 46 22.51 12.49 14.65
C GLU A 46 21.82 11.16 14.38
N VAL A 47 21.35 10.47 15.43
CA VAL A 47 20.59 9.22 15.31
C VAL A 47 19.16 9.50 14.84
N GLN A 48 18.58 10.62 15.26
CA GLN A 48 17.22 11.02 14.89
C GLN A 48 17.10 11.44 13.42
N GLU A 49 18.18 11.94 12.81
CA GLU A 49 18.22 12.39 11.41
C GLU A 49 18.49 11.27 10.38
N ILE A 50 18.75 10.03 10.83
CA ILE A 50 18.99 8.90 9.92
C ILE A 50 17.69 8.60 9.17
N MET A 51 17.70 8.74 7.84
CA MET A 51 16.55 8.48 6.97
C MET A 51 16.32 6.98 6.76
N HIS A 52 15.05 6.56 6.77
CA HIS A 52 14.69 5.19 6.40
C HIS A 52 14.61 5.05 4.88
N SER A 53 15.65 4.46 4.28
CA SER A 53 15.70 4.10 2.86
C SER A 53 15.19 5.24 1.95
N ASN A 54 14.30 4.94 1.00
CA ASN A 54 13.65 5.91 0.11
C ASN A 54 12.36 6.54 0.67
N SER A 55 12.16 6.54 1.99
CA SER A 55 10.97 7.11 2.62
C SER A 55 11.18 8.58 3.01
N SER A 56 10.08 9.30 3.22
CA SER A 56 10.12 10.65 3.80
C SER A 56 10.24 10.64 5.33
N LYS A 57 10.51 9.48 5.94
CA LYS A 57 10.55 9.28 7.38
C LYS A 57 11.95 8.93 7.84
N THR A 58 12.24 9.24 9.10
CA THR A 58 13.47 8.79 9.74
C THR A 58 13.35 7.31 10.13
N GLU A 59 14.48 6.63 10.26
CA GLU A 59 14.56 5.24 10.70
C GLU A 59 13.93 5.05 12.08
N ILE A 60 14.02 6.07 12.95
CA ILE A 60 13.37 6.02 14.25
C ILE A 60 11.85 6.13 14.16
N GLU A 61 11.31 7.06 13.36
CA GLU A 61 9.87 7.17 13.12
C GLU A 61 9.32 5.87 12.51
N TYR A 62 10.06 5.27 11.58
CA TYR A 62 9.73 4.00 10.96
C TYR A 62 9.62 2.89 12.01
N ARG A 63 10.63 2.74 12.88
CA ARG A 63 10.64 1.69 13.90
C ARG A 63 9.64 1.93 15.03
N LEU A 64 9.42 3.18 15.46
CA LEU A 64 8.41 3.50 16.48
C LEU A 64 6.98 3.22 15.99
N ALA A 65 6.73 3.38 14.68
CA ALA A 65 5.47 2.96 14.07
C ALA A 65 5.22 1.45 14.19
N TRP A 66 6.27 0.66 14.00
CA TRP A 66 6.23 -0.78 14.22
C TRP A 66 6.07 -1.15 15.69
N THR A 67 6.78 -0.47 16.60
CA THR A 67 6.61 -0.60 18.06
C THR A 67 5.14 -0.44 18.46
N ARG A 68 4.49 0.65 18.02
CA ARG A 68 3.05 0.90 18.26
C ARG A 68 2.16 -0.20 17.69
N THR A 69 2.44 -0.63 16.45
CA THR A 69 1.64 -1.62 15.74
C THR A 69 1.67 -2.98 16.43
N TYR A 70 2.85 -3.43 16.87
CA TYR A 70 3.02 -4.66 17.63
C TYR A 70 2.26 -4.59 18.97
N MET A 71 2.43 -3.50 19.72
CA MET A 71 1.73 -3.29 21.00
C MET A 71 0.21 -3.22 20.84
N LYS A 72 -0.30 -2.72 19.71
CA LYS A 72 -1.74 -2.75 19.38
C LYS A 72 -2.24 -4.15 19.03
N LYS A 73 -1.47 -4.94 18.28
CA LYS A 73 -1.86 -6.32 17.91
C LYS A 73 -2.07 -7.20 19.14
N VAL A 74 -1.34 -6.95 20.23
CA VAL A 74 -1.52 -7.65 21.53
C VAL A 74 -2.47 -6.94 22.49
N GLY A 75 -3.12 -5.85 22.08
CA GLY A 75 -4.13 -5.15 22.86
C GLY A 75 -3.61 -4.27 24.00
N ILE A 76 -2.33 -3.86 23.98
CA ILE A 76 -1.77 -2.89 24.95
C ILE A 76 -2.13 -1.46 24.53
N LEU A 77 -2.03 -1.18 23.23
CA LEU A 77 -2.36 0.11 22.64
C LEU A 77 -3.58 0.00 21.71
N GLU A 78 -4.22 1.13 21.49
CA GLU A 78 -5.21 1.32 20.45
C GLU A 78 -4.99 2.67 19.74
N ASN A 79 -5.41 2.74 18.48
CA ASN A 79 -5.51 4.00 17.77
C ASN A 79 -6.93 4.53 17.99
N SER A 80 -7.10 5.41 18.99
CA SER A 80 -8.41 5.92 19.40
C SER A 80 -9.00 6.89 18.39
N SER A 81 -8.14 7.62 17.67
CA SER A 81 -8.50 8.41 16.51
C SER A 81 -7.28 8.61 15.59
N ARG A 82 -7.50 9.20 14.41
CA ARG A 82 -6.45 9.39 13.41
C ARG A 82 -5.28 10.18 14.02
N GLY A 83 -4.11 9.56 14.07
CA GLY A 83 -2.89 10.17 14.61
C GLY A 83 -2.80 10.26 16.13
N VAL A 84 -3.79 9.72 16.87
CA VAL A 84 -3.81 9.69 18.33
C VAL A 84 -3.86 8.23 18.81
N TRP A 85 -2.97 7.90 19.73
CA TRP A 85 -2.85 6.57 20.32
C TRP A 85 -3.11 6.63 21.82
N SER A 86 -3.68 5.55 22.37
CA SER A 86 -3.97 5.43 23.80
C SER A 86 -3.68 4.04 24.34
N LEU A 87 -3.40 3.95 25.63
CA LEU A 87 -3.43 2.68 26.37
C LEU A 87 -4.89 2.21 26.46
N THR A 88 -5.11 0.96 26.08
CA THR A 88 -6.37 0.25 26.31
C THR A 88 -6.61 0.06 27.81
N THR A 89 -7.80 -0.39 28.21
CA THR A 89 -8.08 -0.74 29.61
C THR A 89 -7.03 -1.72 30.18
N SER A 90 -6.75 -2.80 29.44
CA SER A 90 -5.70 -3.76 29.83
C SER A 90 -4.30 -3.14 29.84
N GLY A 91 -3.98 -2.28 28.86
CA GLY A 91 -2.69 -1.59 28.82
C GLY A 91 -2.45 -0.66 30.01
N ARG A 92 -3.52 -0.03 30.52
CA ARG A 92 -3.44 0.85 31.70
C ARG A 92 -3.14 0.10 32.99
N GLU A 93 -3.62 -1.14 33.12
CA GLU A 93 -3.42 -1.98 34.30
C GLU A 93 -2.00 -2.56 34.37
N LEU A 94 -1.33 -2.72 33.23
CA LEU A 94 0.04 -3.21 33.16
C LEU A 94 1.02 -2.25 33.85
N GLN A 95 1.91 -2.81 34.67
CA GLN A 95 3.02 -2.08 35.31
C GLN A 95 4.32 -2.18 34.51
N LYS A 96 4.51 -3.32 33.83
CA LYS A 96 5.66 -3.61 32.98
C LYS A 96 5.18 -4.41 31.78
N ILE A 97 5.95 -4.37 30.72
CA ILE A 97 5.75 -5.18 29.53
C ILE A 97 7.01 -6.00 29.24
N ASN A 98 6.86 -7.07 28.48
CA ASN A 98 7.95 -7.90 28.01
C ASN A 98 7.98 -7.88 26.47
N PRO A 99 8.95 -7.19 25.84
CA PRO A 99 9.05 -7.10 24.38
C PRO A 99 9.08 -8.46 23.67
N ASP A 100 9.82 -9.43 24.21
CA ASP A 100 9.94 -10.77 23.62
C ASP A 100 8.59 -11.50 23.60
N GLU A 101 7.79 -11.34 24.65
CA GLU A 101 6.45 -11.92 24.72
C GLU A 101 5.50 -11.26 23.71
N ILE A 102 5.60 -9.94 23.53
CA ILE A 102 4.80 -9.19 22.56
C ILE A 102 5.14 -9.68 21.15
N VAL A 103 6.42 -9.70 20.77
CA VAL A 103 6.87 -10.14 19.45
C VAL A 103 6.42 -11.57 19.17
N ARG A 104 6.64 -12.49 20.13
CA ARG A 104 6.20 -13.89 20.02
C ARG A 104 4.68 -14.00 19.78
N LYS A 105 3.86 -13.31 20.57
CA LYS A 105 2.39 -13.33 20.42
C LYS A 105 1.95 -12.82 19.06
N VAL A 106 2.54 -11.74 18.55
CA VAL A 106 2.21 -11.20 17.22
C VAL A 106 2.55 -12.21 16.13
N ARG A 107 3.74 -12.80 16.17
CA ARG A 107 4.17 -13.82 15.20
C ARG A 107 3.28 -15.07 15.22
N GLU A 108 2.86 -15.52 16.40
CA GLU A 108 1.89 -16.63 16.55
C GLU A 108 0.53 -16.28 15.91
N MET A 109 0.02 -15.06 16.13
CA MET A 109 -1.23 -14.61 15.50
C MET A 109 -1.13 -14.55 13.97
N THR A 110 0.02 -14.13 13.43
CA THR A 110 0.27 -14.08 11.99
C THR A 110 0.33 -15.49 11.39
N PHE A 111 1.04 -16.42 12.03
CA PHE A 111 1.13 -17.80 11.58
C PHE A 111 -0.25 -18.50 11.51
N LEU A 112 -1.11 -18.25 12.50
CA LEU A 112 -2.48 -18.79 12.52
C LEU A 112 -3.38 -18.25 11.39
N LYS A 113 -3.07 -17.06 10.85
CA LYS A 113 -3.77 -16.49 9.69
C LYS A 113 -3.24 -17.04 8.36
N THR A 114 -1.98 -17.46 8.30
CA THR A 114 -1.27 -17.86 7.07
C THR A 114 -1.06 -19.37 7.02
N LYS A 115 -2.15 -20.16 7.02
CA LYS A 115 -2.07 -21.64 6.96
C LYS A 115 -1.49 -22.21 5.65
N ASP A 116 -1.06 -21.38 4.68
CA ASP A 116 -0.62 -21.81 3.35
C ASP A 116 0.76 -21.28 2.87
N ILE A 117 1.59 -20.68 3.72
CA ILE A 117 2.96 -20.30 3.30
C ILE A 117 3.99 -20.97 4.21
N GLN A 118 4.63 -22.00 3.68
CA GLN A 118 5.82 -22.60 4.28
C GLN A 118 6.97 -21.59 4.26
N SER A 119 7.74 -21.56 5.35
CA SER A 119 8.98 -20.80 5.60
C SER A 119 8.83 -19.30 5.89
N ILE A 120 8.52 -18.96 7.15
CA ILE A 120 8.95 -17.70 7.77
C ILE A 120 10.03 -18.09 8.78
N ASN A 121 11.26 -17.62 8.59
CA ASN A 121 12.35 -17.84 9.55
C ASN A 121 12.11 -16.97 10.80
N PHE A 122 11.97 -17.61 11.96
CA PHE A 122 11.52 -16.97 13.21
C PHE A 122 12.62 -16.23 13.99
N GLU A 123 13.84 -16.15 13.48
CA GLU A 123 15.00 -15.58 14.19
C GLU A 123 15.39 -14.17 13.73
N ASP A 124 14.76 -13.63 12.69
CA ASP A 124 15.14 -12.32 12.15
C ASP A 124 14.28 -11.18 12.72
N ASN A 125 14.89 -10.04 13.08
CA ASN A 125 14.18 -8.81 13.47
C ASN A 125 13.77 -7.98 12.26
N ASP A 126 13.75 -8.61 11.08
CA ASP A 126 13.39 -7.99 9.81
C ASP A 126 11.87 -7.71 9.76
N LEU A 127 11.54 -6.42 9.88
CA LEU A 127 10.18 -5.89 9.79
C LEU A 127 9.58 -6.06 8.39
N GLU A 128 10.40 -6.24 7.35
CA GLU A 128 9.91 -6.44 5.99
C GLU A 128 9.44 -7.88 5.73
N ASN A 129 9.78 -8.83 6.62
CA ASN A 129 9.54 -10.26 6.41
C ASN A 129 8.84 -10.97 7.60
N ASP A 130 8.27 -10.21 8.54
CA ASP A 130 7.62 -10.78 9.73
C ASP A 130 6.15 -11.22 9.49
N GLY A 131 5.63 -11.00 8.28
CA GLY A 131 4.27 -11.33 7.86
C GLY A 131 3.18 -10.44 8.48
N VAL A 132 3.56 -9.38 9.20
CA VAL A 132 2.64 -8.39 9.76
C VAL A 132 2.40 -7.29 8.74
N ASP A 133 1.15 -6.86 8.58
CA ASP A 133 0.84 -5.73 7.68
C ASP A 133 1.59 -4.47 8.13
N THR A 134 2.23 -3.79 7.17
CA THR A 134 2.94 -2.54 7.40
C THR A 134 2.03 -1.51 8.10
N PRO A 135 2.51 -0.80 9.15
CA PRO A 135 1.74 0.21 9.85
C PRO A 135 1.14 1.26 8.91
N ASP A 136 -0.15 1.59 9.10
CA ASP A 136 -0.88 2.58 8.28
C ASP A 136 -0.17 3.96 8.21
N GLU A 137 0.59 4.30 9.24
CA GLU A 137 1.29 5.59 9.38
C GLU A 137 2.61 5.66 8.59
N ILE A 138 3.19 4.53 8.19
CA ILE A 138 4.40 4.46 7.35
C ILE A 138 4.13 3.84 5.98
N GLN A 139 2.93 3.29 5.77
CA GLN A 139 2.51 2.80 4.47
C GLN A 139 2.47 3.95 3.45
N SER A 140 3.12 3.77 2.31
CA SER A 140 3.09 4.77 1.24
C SER A 140 1.66 4.94 0.70
N TRP A 141 1.34 6.12 0.16
CA TRP A 141 0.03 6.34 -0.47
C TRP A 141 -0.22 5.36 -1.62
N ARG A 142 0.85 4.88 -2.28
CA ARG A 142 0.81 3.88 -3.35
C ARG A 142 0.34 2.54 -2.84
N GLU A 143 0.96 2.02 -1.78
CA GLU A 143 0.59 0.75 -1.16
C GLU A 143 -0.82 0.80 -0.59
N LYS A 144 -1.17 1.91 0.07
CA LYS A 144 -2.54 2.13 0.56
C LYS A 144 -3.55 2.07 -0.58
N LEU A 145 -3.27 2.73 -1.71
CA LEU A 145 -4.15 2.68 -2.87
C LEU A 145 -4.23 1.28 -3.46
N LYS A 146 -3.10 0.56 -3.62
CA LYS A 146 -3.10 -0.84 -4.07
C LYS A 146 -3.97 -1.72 -3.19
N ASN A 147 -3.86 -1.59 -1.87
CA ASN A 147 -4.67 -2.35 -0.92
C ASN A 147 -6.16 -2.02 -1.03
N ILE A 148 -6.52 -0.76 -1.26
CA ILE A 148 -7.92 -0.38 -1.53
C ILE A 148 -8.41 -1.08 -2.80
N LEU A 149 -7.64 -1.02 -3.90
CA LEU A 149 -7.99 -1.64 -5.17
C LEU A 149 -8.16 -3.16 -5.06
N LEU A 150 -7.27 -3.83 -4.32
CA LEU A 150 -7.33 -5.27 -4.06
C LEU A 150 -8.55 -5.68 -3.23
N ASN A 151 -9.08 -4.80 -2.40
CA ASN A 151 -10.24 -5.07 -1.54
C ASN A 151 -11.57 -4.65 -2.16
N LEU A 152 -11.58 -4.05 -3.37
CA LEU A 152 -12.82 -3.76 -4.09
C LEU A 152 -13.54 -5.05 -4.48
N LYS A 153 -14.88 -4.99 -4.48
CA LYS A 153 -15.70 -6.04 -5.09
C LYS A 153 -15.43 -6.07 -6.62
N PRO A 154 -15.52 -7.24 -7.29
CA PRO A 154 -15.25 -7.34 -8.73
C PRO A 154 -16.03 -6.32 -9.58
N ASP A 155 -17.33 -6.18 -9.34
CA ASP A 155 -18.21 -5.24 -10.04
C ASP A 155 -17.84 -3.77 -9.76
N ALA A 156 -17.33 -3.46 -8.57
CA ALA A 156 -16.84 -2.13 -8.23
C ALA A 156 -15.53 -1.80 -8.95
N PHE A 157 -14.64 -2.78 -9.10
CA PHE A 157 -13.41 -2.63 -9.88
C PHE A 157 -13.70 -2.40 -11.36
N GLU A 158 -14.64 -3.16 -11.96
CA GLU A 158 -15.09 -2.93 -13.34
C GLU A 158 -15.65 -1.51 -13.54
N ARG A 159 -16.48 -1.02 -12.61
CA ARG A 159 -16.99 0.37 -12.66
C ARG A 159 -15.90 1.42 -12.51
N LEU A 160 -14.90 1.18 -11.65
CA LEU A 160 -13.74 2.05 -11.51
C LEU A 160 -12.98 2.13 -12.83
N THR A 161 -12.70 0.99 -13.45
CA THR A 161 -12.02 0.93 -14.75
C THR A 161 -12.84 1.61 -15.85
N GLN A 162 -14.16 1.42 -15.88
CA GLN A 162 -15.03 2.15 -16.80
C GLN A 162 -14.90 3.67 -16.63
N ARG A 163 -14.83 4.17 -15.40
CA ARG A 163 -14.61 5.59 -15.10
C ARG A 163 -13.22 6.04 -15.56
N LEU A 164 -12.18 5.28 -15.23
CA LEU A 164 -10.80 5.54 -15.66
C LEU A 164 -10.69 5.69 -17.17
N LEU A 165 -11.31 4.77 -17.94
CA LEU A 165 -11.27 4.82 -19.41
C LEU A 165 -11.99 6.05 -19.97
N ARG A 166 -13.14 6.43 -19.40
CA ARG A 166 -13.85 7.65 -19.82
C ARG A 166 -13.02 8.91 -19.61
N GLU A 167 -12.38 9.03 -18.44
CA GLU A 167 -11.49 10.15 -18.13
C GLU A 167 -10.21 10.12 -18.96
N SER A 168 -9.79 8.94 -19.43
CA SER A 168 -8.70 8.76 -20.40
C SER A 168 -9.11 9.03 -21.87
N GLY A 169 -10.32 9.53 -22.12
CA GLY A 169 -10.78 9.92 -23.46
C GLY A 169 -11.50 8.82 -24.26
N PHE A 170 -11.84 7.69 -23.64
CA PHE A 170 -12.69 6.69 -24.28
C PHE A 170 -14.15 7.14 -24.29
N THR A 171 -14.84 6.85 -25.40
CA THR A 171 -16.26 7.10 -25.59
C THR A 171 -17.03 5.78 -25.69
N GLN A 172 -18.34 5.84 -25.49
CA GLN A 172 -19.24 4.67 -25.55
C GLN A 172 -18.82 3.50 -24.65
N VAL A 173 -18.14 3.78 -23.53
CA VAL A 173 -17.64 2.74 -22.62
C VAL A 173 -18.80 2.02 -21.92
N LYS A 174 -18.92 0.71 -22.15
CA LYS A 174 -19.95 -0.18 -21.57
C LYS A 174 -19.30 -1.38 -20.91
N VAL A 175 -19.81 -1.75 -19.73
CA VAL A 175 -19.42 -2.99 -19.02
C VAL A 175 -20.32 -4.13 -19.50
N THR A 176 -19.74 -5.30 -19.74
CA THR A 176 -20.43 -6.51 -20.19
C THR A 176 -20.56 -7.49 -19.02
N GLY A 177 -21.74 -7.60 -18.43
CA GLY A 177 -21.99 -8.52 -17.32
C GLY A 177 -22.34 -9.96 -17.73
N LYS A 178 -21.90 -10.43 -18.91
CA LYS A 178 -22.32 -11.74 -19.44
C LYS A 178 -21.26 -12.80 -19.14
N THR A 179 -21.61 -13.75 -18.27
CA THR A 179 -20.81 -14.96 -18.07
C THR A 179 -20.69 -15.74 -19.38
N GLY A 180 -19.46 -16.10 -19.78
CA GLY A 180 -19.20 -16.97 -20.94
C GLY A 180 -18.76 -16.29 -22.24
N ASP A 181 -18.33 -15.02 -22.19
CA ASP A 181 -17.84 -14.29 -23.36
C ASP A 181 -16.30 -14.32 -23.54
N GLY A 182 -15.62 -15.22 -22.82
CA GLY A 182 -14.17 -15.34 -22.84
C GLY A 182 -13.46 -14.29 -21.98
N GLY A 183 -14.18 -13.66 -21.04
CA GLY A 183 -13.62 -12.73 -20.07
C GLY A 183 -13.73 -11.26 -20.50
N ILE A 184 -14.59 -10.91 -21.45
CA ILE A 184 -14.71 -9.50 -21.83
C ILE A 184 -15.51 -8.79 -20.73
N ASP A 185 -14.88 -7.85 -20.03
CA ASP A 185 -15.56 -7.06 -19.00
C ASP A 185 -16.14 -5.76 -19.56
N GLY A 186 -15.75 -5.38 -20.78
CA GLY A 186 -16.46 -4.37 -21.52
C GLY A 186 -15.80 -3.92 -22.82
N MET A 187 -16.36 -2.86 -23.39
CA MET A 187 -15.95 -2.29 -24.66
C MET A 187 -15.98 -0.76 -24.64
N GLY A 188 -15.15 -0.13 -25.47
CA GLY A 188 -15.10 1.32 -25.64
C GLY A 188 -14.50 1.72 -26.97
N ILE A 189 -14.66 2.98 -27.34
CA ILE A 189 -14.09 3.55 -28.56
C ILE A 189 -13.13 4.66 -28.16
N VAL A 190 -11.86 4.52 -28.52
CA VAL A 190 -10.87 5.59 -28.38
C VAL A 190 -10.73 6.31 -29.72
N LYS A 191 -10.73 7.65 -29.68
CA LYS A 191 -10.60 8.48 -30.88
C LYS A 191 -9.27 9.23 -30.85
N LEU A 192 -8.34 8.83 -31.70
CA LEU A 192 -7.04 9.47 -31.83
C LEU A 192 -7.17 10.75 -32.66
N ASN A 193 -6.79 11.88 -32.06
CA ASN A 193 -6.80 13.22 -32.66
C ASN A 193 -8.14 13.60 -33.32
N GLY A 194 -9.26 13.02 -32.87
CA GLY A 194 -10.58 13.27 -33.44
C GLY A 194 -10.81 12.70 -34.85
N ILE A 195 -9.86 11.96 -35.43
CA ILE A 195 -9.90 11.50 -36.84
C ILE A 195 -10.05 9.99 -36.90
N ILE A 196 -9.20 9.25 -36.18
CA ILE A 196 -9.13 7.79 -36.25
C ILE A 196 -9.80 7.20 -35.01
N SER A 197 -10.69 6.24 -35.19
CA SER A 197 -11.39 5.57 -34.08
C SER A 197 -10.99 4.10 -34.02
N PHE A 198 -10.71 3.60 -32.83
CA PHE A 198 -10.44 2.18 -32.58
C PHE A 198 -11.48 1.62 -31.63
N HIS A 199 -12.09 0.51 -32.02
CA HIS A 199 -12.95 -0.29 -31.16
C HIS A 199 -12.07 -1.16 -30.27
N MET A 200 -12.21 -0.99 -28.97
CA MET A 200 -11.44 -1.70 -27.96
C MET A 200 -12.34 -2.57 -27.09
N LEU A 201 -11.87 -3.78 -26.79
CA LEU A 201 -12.41 -4.62 -25.72
C LEU A 201 -11.45 -4.58 -24.54
N PHE A 202 -11.97 -4.72 -23.32
CA PHE A 202 -11.15 -4.73 -22.12
C PHE A 202 -11.47 -5.86 -21.14
N GLN A 203 -10.42 -6.33 -20.48
CA GLN A 203 -10.46 -7.18 -19.28
C GLN A 203 -9.99 -6.38 -18.08
N CYS A 204 -10.63 -6.60 -16.94
CA CYS A 204 -10.32 -6.07 -15.63
C CYS A 204 -10.17 -7.24 -14.66
N LYS A 205 -8.95 -7.57 -14.25
CA LYS A 205 -8.69 -8.64 -13.29
C LYS A 205 -8.19 -8.11 -11.96
N ARG A 206 -9.01 -8.24 -10.93
CA ARG A 206 -8.55 -8.06 -9.54
C ARG A 206 -7.71 -9.27 -9.15
N TYR A 207 -6.41 -9.09 -9.02
CA TYR A 207 -5.44 -10.17 -8.87
C TYR A 207 -4.30 -9.75 -7.94
N THR A 208 -3.91 -10.65 -7.03
CA THR A 208 -2.73 -10.48 -6.16
C THR A 208 -1.46 -11.07 -6.78
N GLY A 209 -1.60 -12.02 -7.71
CA GLY A 209 -0.48 -12.68 -8.38
C GLY A 209 -0.12 -12.08 -9.74
N SER A 210 0.61 -12.86 -10.53
CA SER A 210 0.99 -12.49 -11.90
C SER A 210 0.03 -13.09 -12.92
N VAL A 211 -0.47 -12.27 -13.85
CA VAL A 211 -1.25 -12.69 -15.01
C VAL A 211 -0.35 -13.50 -15.96
N SER A 212 -0.86 -14.66 -16.35
CA SER A 212 -0.18 -15.65 -17.19
C SER A 212 -0.42 -15.41 -18.68
N ALA A 213 0.45 -15.99 -19.52
CA ALA A 213 0.26 -15.98 -20.97
C ALA A 213 -1.03 -16.69 -21.43
N GLY A 214 -1.52 -17.66 -20.65
CA GLY A 214 -2.78 -18.34 -20.93
C GLY A 214 -3.96 -17.37 -20.93
N GLU A 215 -4.05 -16.53 -19.89
CA GLU A 215 -5.12 -15.54 -19.76
C GLU A 215 -5.12 -14.50 -20.89
N ILE A 216 -3.93 -14.04 -21.30
CA ILE A 216 -3.80 -13.12 -22.44
C ILE A 216 -4.25 -13.79 -23.74
N ARG A 217 -3.94 -15.09 -23.92
CA ARG A 217 -4.35 -15.86 -25.09
C ARG A 217 -5.85 -16.11 -25.14
N ASP A 218 -6.47 -16.38 -23.99
CA ASP A 218 -7.91 -16.58 -23.88
C ASP A 218 -8.65 -15.28 -24.22
N PHE A 219 -8.20 -14.15 -23.65
CA PHE A 219 -8.73 -12.83 -23.98
C PHE A 219 -8.55 -12.47 -25.47
N ARG A 220 -7.38 -12.76 -26.04
CA ARG A 220 -7.11 -12.60 -27.48
C ARG A 220 -8.10 -13.40 -28.33
N GLY A 221 -8.40 -14.64 -27.95
CA GLY A 221 -9.39 -15.48 -28.62
C GLY A 221 -10.78 -14.86 -28.58
N ALA A 222 -11.17 -14.32 -27.43
CA ALA A 222 -12.46 -13.65 -27.24
C ALA A 222 -12.62 -12.37 -28.09
N MET A 223 -11.51 -11.67 -28.36
CA MET A 223 -11.48 -10.45 -29.17
C MET A 223 -11.55 -10.69 -30.68
N GLN A 224 -11.23 -11.89 -31.16
CA GLN A 224 -11.01 -12.16 -32.58
C GLN A 224 -12.23 -11.76 -33.44
N GLY A 225 -12.01 -10.83 -34.38
CA GLY A 225 -13.05 -10.31 -35.27
C GLY A 225 -14.06 -9.36 -34.62
N ARG A 226 -13.85 -8.95 -33.36
CA ARG A 226 -14.78 -8.10 -32.58
C ARG A 226 -14.22 -6.73 -32.23
N ALA A 227 -12.90 -6.56 -32.26
CA ALA A 227 -12.24 -5.31 -31.90
C ALA A 227 -10.93 -5.12 -32.67
N ASP A 228 -10.51 -3.87 -32.80
CA ASP A 228 -9.26 -3.47 -33.42
C ASP A 228 -8.07 -3.72 -32.46
N LYS A 229 -8.31 -3.51 -31.15
CA LYS A 229 -7.33 -3.68 -30.07
C LYS A 229 -7.96 -4.18 -28.77
N GLY A 230 -7.11 -4.70 -27.90
CA GLY A 230 -7.48 -5.13 -26.55
C GLY A 230 -6.79 -4.29 -25.48
N LEU A 231 -7.39 -4.23 -24.30
CA LEU A 231 -6.79 -3.62 -23.11
C LEU A 231 -6.97 -4.55 -21.91
N PHE A 232 -5.87 -4.98 -21.29
CA PHE A 232 -5.91 -5.85 -20.12
C PHE A 232 -5.44 -5.07 -18.89
N ILE A 233 -6.29 -4.95 -17.89
CA ILE A 233 -6.06 -4.14 -16.68
C ILE A 233 -6.05 -5.09 -15.48
N THR A 234 -5.02 -5.00 -14.64
CA THR A 234 -4.89 -5.84 -13.43
C THR A 234 -4.42 -5.03 -12.23
N THR A 235 -4.80 -5.46 -11.03
CA THR A 235 -4.20 -4.96 -9.78
C THR A 235 -2.85 -5.63 -9.46
N GLY A 236 -2.52 -6.72 -10.16
CA GLY A 236 -1.29 -7.49 -9.99
C GLY A 236 -0.21 -7.11 -11.01
N LYS A 237 0.59 -8.09 -11.42
CA LYS A 237 1.65 -7.93 -12.43
C LYS A 237 1.40 -8.81 -13.65
N PHE A 238 2.09 -8.55 -14.76
CA PHE A 238 2.14 -9.46 -15.89
C PHE A 238 3.43 -10.26 -15.85
N SER A 239 3.35 -11.57 -16.11
CA SER A 239 4.53 -12.39 -16.33
C SER A 239 5.21 -12.01 -17.66
N ALA A 240 6.52 -12.20 -17.77
CA ALA A 240 7.23 -11.93 -19.03
C ALA A 240 6.60 -12.66 -20.25
N PRO A 241 6.20 -13.95 -20.14
CA PRO A 241 5.46 -14.62 -21.21
C PRO A 241 4.10 -13.99 -21.53
N ALA A 242 3.42 -13.37 -20.57
CA ALA A 242 2.16 -12.66 -20.82
C ALA A 242 2.39 -11.38 -21.63
N ILE A 243 3.46 -10.64 -21.35
CA ILE A 243 3.87 -9.45 -22.09
C ILE A 243 4.26 -9.82 -23.53
N GLU A 244 5.01 -10.91 -23.71
CA GLU A 244 5.34 -11.45 -25.04
C GLU A 244 4.08 -11.89 -25.81
N GLU A 245 3.16 -12.59 -25.14
CA GLU A 245 1.89 -12.99 -25.74
C GLU A 245 1.07 -11.77 -26.17
N ALA A 246 1.02 -10.71 -25.36
CA ALA A 246 0.28 -9.48 -25.66
C ALA A 246 0.80 -8.78 -26.94
N ASN A 247 2.12 -8.83 -27.15
CA ASN A 247 2.84 -8.22 -28.27
C ASN A 247 3.11 -9.17 -29.46
N ARG A 248 2.49 -10.35 -29.49
CA ARG A 248 2.73 -11.37 -30.52
C ARG A 248 2.51 -10.81 -31.93
N ALA A 249 3.54 -10.94 -32.78
CA ALA A 249 3.51 -10.50 -34.17
C ALA A 249 2.35 -11.14 -34.95
N GLY A 250 1.65 -10.33 -35.74
CA GLY A 250 0.51 -10.77 -36.57
C GLY A 250 -0.81 -10.97 -35.81
N ALA A 251 -0.82 -10.80 -34.48
CA ALA A 251 -2.04 -10.84 -33.68
C ALA A 251 -2.53 -9.41 -33.34
N ALA A 252 -3.83 -9.25 -33.09
CA ALA A 252 -4.41 -7.96 -32.70
C ALA A 252 -3.77 -7.46 -31.39
N PRO A 253 -3.18 -6.26 -31.30
CA PRO A 253 -2.39 -5.88 -30.14
C PRO A 253 -3.26 -5.78 -28.87
N ILE A 254 -2.69 -6.17 -27.74
CA ILE A 254 -3.29 -6.04 -26.41
C ILE A 254 -2.41 -5.12 -25.59
N ASP A 255 -2.92 -3.95 -25.26
CA ASP A 255 -2.28 -3.02 -24.33
C ASP A 255 -2.47 -3.54 -22.89
N LEU A 256 -1.47 -3.36 -22.04
CA LEU A 256 -1.44 -3.86 -20.66
C LEU A 256 -1.37 -2.68 -19.69
N ILE A 257 -2.13 -2.75 -18.60
CA ILE A 257 -2.03 -1.83 -17.45
C ILE A 257 -1.91 -2.68 -16.19
N ASP A 258 -0.72 -2.67 -15.59
CA ASP A 258 -0.48 -3.39 -14.34
C ASP A 258 -0.89 -2.57 -13.10
N GLY A 259 -0.74 -3.15 -11.91
CA GLY A 259 -1.16 -2.50 -10.67
C GLY A 259 -0.40 -1.21 -10.35
N ASP A 260 0.84 -1.06 -10.78
CA ASP A 260 1.61 0.18 -10.61
C ASP A 260 1.21 1.25 -11.61
N GLU A 261 1.03 0.86 -12.88
CA GLU A 261 0.54 1.76 -13.92
C GLU A 261 -0.88 2.25 -13.62
N LEU A 262 -1.73 1.37 -13.08
CA LEU A 262 -3.08 1.72 -12.65
C LEU A 262 -3.07 2.78 -11.55
N VAL A 263 -2.19 2.62 -10.54
CA VAL A 263 -2.00 3.61 -9.47
C VAL A 263 -1.57 4.96 -10.03
N GLU A 264 -0.62 4.97 -10.98
CA GLU A 264 -0.21 6.22 -11.62
C GLU A 264 -1.33 6.86 -12.45
N LYS A 265 -2.10 6.07 -13.19
CA LYS A 265 -3.24 6.61 -13.97
C LYS A 265 -4.32 7.20 -13.07
N LEU A 266 -4.60 6.57 -11.93
CA LEU A 266 -5.53 7.13 -10.93
C LEU A 266 -5.00 8.44 -10.35
N LYS A 267 -3.69 8.55 -10.11
CA LYS A 267 -3.04 9.79 -9.67
C LYS A 267 -3.08 10.89 -10.72
N GLU A 268 -2.68 10.59 -11.96
CA GLU A 268 -2.69 11.55 -13.08
C GLU A 268 -4.08 12.13 -13.32
N LEU A 269 -5.12 11.28 -13.26
CA LEU A 269 -6.52 11.66 -13.47
C LEU A 269 -7.20 12.15 -12.17
N GLN A 270 -6.49 12.16 -11.04
CA GLN A 270 -7.01 12.52 -9.71
C GLN A 270 -8.30 11.77 -9.34
N LEU A 271 -8.37 10.48 -9.67
CA LEU A 271 -9.51 9.62 -9.39
C LEU A 271 -9.40 8.97 -8.01
N GLY A 272 -10.12 9.53 -7.05
CA GLY A 272 -10.10 9.05 -5.66
C GLY A 272 -8.80 9.36 -4.91
N VAL A 273 -7.91 10.13 -5.54
CA VAL A 273 -6.65 10.62 -4.98
C VAL A 273 -6.50 12.09 -5.31
N ALA A 274 -5.98 12.87 -4.36
CA ALA A 274 -5.74 14.29 -4.51
C ALA A 274 -4.34 14.64 -3.99
N PRO A 275 -3.62 15.57 -4.64
CA PRO A 275 -2.36 16.06 -4.10
C PRO A 275 -2.63 16.77 -2.78
N VAL A 276 -1.78 16.50 -1.78
CA VAL A 276 -1.72 17.29 -0.56
C VAL A 276 -0.66 18.35 -0.81
N ASN A 277 -1.08 19.60 -1.04
CA ASN A 277 -0.15 20.71 -1.21
C ASN A 277 0.38 21.13 0.17
N ASP A 278 1.70 21.35 0.25
CA ASP A 278 2.37 21.97 1.41
C ASP A 278 2.55 23.48 1.18
N TYR A 279 3.04 24.20 2.19
CA TYR A 279 3.08 25.66 2.22
C TYR A 279 4.41 26.25 1.74
N ILE A 280 4.32 27.47 1.20
CA ILE A 280 5.46 28.34 0.93
C ILE A 280 5.56 29.32 2.09
N ILE A 281 6.74 29.37 2.71
CA ILE A 281 7.04 30.34 3.76
C ILE A 281 7.52 31.64 3.10
N ASP A 282 6.80 32.73 3.34
CA ASP A 282 7.24 34.08 2.95
C ASP A 282 8.14 34.67 4.04
N GLU A 283 9.43 34.38 3.96
CA GLU A 283 10.43 34.86 4.91
C GLU A 283 10.55 36.40 4.93
N ALA A 284 10.27 37.09 3.82
CA ALA A 284 10.37 38.55 3.75
C ALA A 284 9.31 39.21 4.64
N TRP A 285 8.14 38.58 4.75
CA TRP A 285 7.11 38.98 5.70
C TRP A 285 7.63 38.87 7.15
N PHE A 286 8.30 37.76 7.50
CA PHE A 286 8.88 37.56 8.84
C PHE A 286 10.07 38.48 9.16
N LEU A 287 10.82 38.91 8.14
CA LEU A 287 11.94 39.85 8.26
C LEU A 287 11.50 41.33 8.23
N SER A 288 10.25 41.61 7.88
CA SER A 288 9.68 42.96 7.89
C SER A 288 9.19 43.41 9.28
N ILE A 289 9.44 42.57 10.30
CA ILE A 289 9.24 42.81 11.72
C ILE A 289 10.53 43.35 12.34
#